data_AF-A0A7W8M5M2-F1
#
_entry.id   AF-A0A7W8M5M2-F1
#
_cell.length_a   1.000
_cell.length_b   1.000
_cell.length_c   1.000
_cell.angle_alpha   90.00
_cell.angle_beta   90.00
_cell.angle_gamma   90.00
#
_symmetry.space_group_name_H-M   'P 1'
#
loop_
_entity.id
_entity.type
_entity.pdbx_description
1 polymer ?
#
loop_
_entity_poly.entity_id
_entity_poly.type
_entity_poly.pdbx_seq_one_letter_code
_entity_poly.pdbx_strand_id
1 'polypeptide(L)' 'MLKYSKRGGHLYHWNRRNNIQKLLKYKTAGVREYWIVDPMVDQVIVYKFDTDILMQYSFTDEIPVAIYDGDLRLKIKTE' A
#
# COMPACT_ATOMS: atom_id res chain seq x y z
N MET A 1 5.67 18.86 -8.69
CA MET A 1 5.25 18.51 -10.08
C MET A 1 5.79 17.12 -10.37
N LEU A 2 4.95 16.08 -10.33
CA LEU A 2 5.29 14.74 -10.84
C LEU A 2 4.29 14.46 -11.96
N LYS A 3 4.76 14.54 -13.20
CA LYS A 3 3.96 14.29 -14.40
C LYS A 3 3.72 12.79 -14.52
N TYR A 4 2.47 12.37 -14.40
CA TYR A 4 2.06 11.02 -14.79
C TYR A 4 1.57 11.07 -16.24
N SER A 5 2.32 10.38 -17.10
CA SER A 5 2.08 10.26 -18.54
C SER A 5 0.75 9.55 -18.80
N LYS A 6 -0.10 10.16 -19.62
CA LYS A 6 -1.31 9.54 -20.17
C LYS A 6 -0.93 8.55 -21.27
N ARG A 7 -1.11 7.25 -21.05
CA ARG A 7 -1.54 6.28 -22.07
C ARG A 7 -2.35 5.18 -21.39
N GLY A 8 -3.61 5.01 -21.80
CA GLY A 8 -4.53 3.97 -21.31
C GLY A 8 -5.36 4.42 -20.12
N GLY A 9 -6.58 4.91 -20.39
CA GLY A 9 -7.44 5.48 -19.36
C GLY A 9 -8.04 4.43 -18.44
N HIS A 10 -7.73 4.51 -17.15
CA HIS A 10 -8.67 4.34 -16.03
C HIS A 10 -8.05 5.10 -14.85
N LEU A 11 -8.62 6.27 -14.53
CA LEU A 11 -8.19 7.11 -13.43
C LEU A 11 -8.65 6.45 -12.12
N TYR A 12 -7.76 5.70 -11.45
CA TYR A 12 -8.00 5.25 -10.09
C TYR A 12 -8.27 6.47 -9.21
N HIS A 13 -9.51 6.62 -8.75
CA HIS A 13 -9.91 7.71 -7.88
C HIS A 13 -9.45 7.44 -6.44
N TRP A 14 -8.15 7.24 -6.24
CA TRP A 14 -7.54 7.58 -4.97
C TRP A 14 -7.39 9.09 -4.97
N ASN A 15 -8.26 9.77 -4.21
CA ASN A 15 -8.07 11.19 -3.93
C ASN A 15 -6.71 11.34 -3.23
N ARG A 16 -5.64 11.63 -3.99
CA ARG A 16 -4.25 11.70 -3.49
C ARG A 16 -4.14 12.55 -2.24
N ARG A 17 -4.96 13.61 -2.15
CA ARG A 17 -5.04 14.45 -0.96
C ARG A 17 -5.48 13.66 0.28
N ASN A 18 -6.47 12.79 0.16
CA ASN A 18 -6.97 12.00 1.28
C ASN A 18 -5.95 10.95 1.77
N ASN A 19 -5.21 10.33 0.83
CA ASN A 19 -4.18 9.35 1.20
C ASN A 19 -2.95 9.95 1.86
N ILE A 20 -2.47 11.08 1.35
CA ILE A 20 -1.32 11.76 1.96
C ILE A 20 -1.70 12.26 3.35
N GLN A 21 -2.91 12.79 3.53
CA GLN A 21 -3.40 13.20 4.85
C GLN A 21 -3.50 12.01 5.82
N LYS A 22 -4.03 10.87 5.37
CA LYS A 22 -4.11 9.65 6.19
C LYS A 22 -2.72 9.10 6.52
N LEU A 23 -1.81 9.07 5.55
CA LEU A 23 -0.43 8.63 5.73
C LEU A 23 0.27 9.43 6.84
N LEU A 24 0.15 10.76 6.81
CA LEU A 24 0.71 11.63 7.83
C LEU A 24 0.06 11.37 9.20
N LYS A 25 -1.28 11.27 9.26
CA LYS A 25 -2.00 10.97 10.52
C LYS A 25 -1.56 9.66 11.15
N TYR A 26 -1.45 8.59 10.35
CA TYR A 26 -1.04 7.28 10.84
C TYR A 26 0.42 7.24 11.26
N LYS A 27 1.31 7.93 10.52
CA LYS A 27 2.71 8.14 10.93
C LYS A 27 2.79 8.83 12.29
N THR A 28 2.03 9.93 12.49
CA THR A 28 2.01 10.66 13.78
C THR A 28 1.40 9.86 14.93
N ALA A 29 0.53 8.89 14.64
CA ALA A 29 -0.08 8.02 15.65
C ALA A 29 0.79 6.81 16.05
N GLY A 30 2.00 6.68 15.49
CA GLY A 30 2.90 5.55 15.79
C GLY A 30 2.50 4.24 15.11
N VAL A 31 1.72 4.29 14.03
CA VAL A 31 1.47 3.11 13.19
C VAL A 31 2.80 2.67 12.58
N ARG A 32 3.12 1.38 12.68
CA ARG A 32 4.37 0.80 12.14
C ARG A 32 4.24 0.40 10.68
N GLU A 33 3.05 -0.03 10.27
CA GLU A 33 2.78 -0.54 8.93
C GLU A 33 1.40 -0.10 8.43
N TYR A 34 1.33 0.44 7.21
CA TYR A 34 0.09 0.91 6.59
C TYR A 34 -0.13 0.26 5.23
N TRP A 35 -1.27 -0.42 5.11
CA TRP A 35 -1.64 -1.21 3.95
C TRP A 35 -2.72 -0.49 3.15
N ILE A 36 -2.48 -0.34 1.86
CA ILE A 36 -3.43 0.19 0.88
C ILE A 36 -3.76 -0.95 -0.07
N VAL A 37 -4.99 -1.45 -0.01
CA VAL A 37 -5.47 -2.53 -0.88
C VAL A 37 -6.36 -1.91 -1.96
N ASP A 38 -6.06 -2.20 -3.23
CA ASP A 38 -6.84 -1.80 -4.39
C ASP A 38 -7.32 -3.03 -5.17
N PRO A 39 -8.57 -3.47 -4.92
CA PRO A 39 -9.16 -4.63 -5.61
C PRO A 39 -9.45 -4.42 -7.09
N MET A 40 -9.42 -3.18 -7.60
CA MET A 40 -9.70 -2.93 -9.02
C MET A 40 -8.51 -3.31 -9.91
N VAL A 41 -7.30 -3.30 -9.34
CA VAL A 41 -6.04 -3.67 -9.99
C VAL A 41 -5.37 -4.87 -9.35
N ASP A 42 -6.03 -5.51 -8.38
CA ASP A 42 -5.47 -6.59 -7.58
C ASP A 42 -4.08 -6.24 -7.02
N GLN A 43 -3.95 -5.02 -6.47
CA GLN A 43 -2.70 -4.47 -5.98
C GLN A 43 -2.76 -4.13 -4.48
N VAL A 44 -1.68 -4.40 -3.76
CA VAL A 44 -1.45 -3.94 -2.40
C VAL A 44 -0.20 -3.08 -2.34
N ILE A 45 -0.27 -1.95 -1.65
CA ILE A 45 0.88 -1.12 -1.29
C ILE A 45 1.04 -1.15 0.22
N VAL A 46 2.24 -1.50 0.69
CA VAL A 46 2.60 -1.55 2.10
C VAL A 46 3.65 -0.48 2.40
N TYR A 47 3.33 0.43 3.31
CA TYR A 47 4.27 1.42 3.85
C TYR A 47 4.74 0.98 5.23
N LYS A 48 6.05 0.78 5.38
CA LYS A 48 6.72 0.57 6.66
C LYS A 48 7.23 1.91 7.17
N PHE A 49 6.60 2.44 8.20
CA PHE A 49 6.95 3.77 8.71
C PHE A 49 8.29 3.79 9.43
N ASP A 50 8.65 2.71 10.11
CA ASP A 50 9.90 2.60 10.88
C ASP A 50 11.13 2.69 9.97
N THR A 51 11.04 2.14 8.75
CA THR A 51 12.14 2.11 7.76
C THR A 51 11.92 3.05 6.58
N ASP A 52 10.78 3.75 6.52
CA ASP A 52 10.34 4.58 5.40
C ASP A 52 10.34 3.83 4.04
N ILE A 53 10.08 2.51 4.08
CA ILE A 53 10.07 1.64 2.90
C ILE A 53 8.64 1.50 2.37
N LEU A 54 8.50 1.61 1.04
CA LEU A 54 7.28 1.32 0.29
C LEU A 54 7.48 0.02 -0.50
N MET A 55 6.57 -0.94 -0.34
CA MET A 55 6.55 -2.17 -1.12
C MET A 55 5.21 -2.30 -1.86
N GLN A 56 5.23 -2.91 -3.03
CA GLN A 56 4.07 -3.16 -3.86
C GLN A 56 3.97 -4.65 -4.16
N TYR A 57 2.76 -5.20 -3.99
CA TYR A 57 2.43 -6.59 -4.21
C TYR A 57 1.17 -6.71 -5.07
N SER A 58 1.03 -7.84 -5.73
CA SER A 58 -0.21 -8.33 -6.32
C SER A 58 -1.01 -9.18 -5.33
N PHE A 59 -2.27 -9.47 -5.63
CA PHE A 59 -3.09 -10.33 -4.76
C PHE A 59 -2.65 -11.79 -4.71
N THR A 60 -1.84 -12.23 -5.68
CA THR A 60 -1.27 -13.58 -5.74
C THR A 60 0.00 -13.71 -4.91
N ASP A 61 0.61 -12.61 -4.49
CA ASP A 61 1.85 -12.65 -3.71
C ASP A 61 1.59 -13.03 -2.25
N GLU A 62 2.57 -13.69 -1.64
CA GLU A 62 2.65 -13.82 -0.18
C GLU A 62 3.33 -12.58 0.40
N ILE A 63 2.57 -11.79 1.15
CA ILE A 63 3.04 -10.53 1.69
C ILE A 63 3.51 -10.75 3.13
N PRO A 64 4.81 -10.60 3.43
CA PRO A 64 5.31 -10.73 4.80
C PRO A 64 4.91 -9.51 5.64
N VAL A 65 4.31 -9.75 6.80
CA VAL A 65 3.87 -8.71 7.72
C VAL A 65 5.03 -8.29 8.60
N ALA A 66 5.53 -7.06 8.43
CA ALA A 66 6.76 -6.62 9.09
C ALA A 66 6.65 -6.53 10.60
N ILE A 67 5.46 -6.23 11.13
CA ILE A 67 5.27 -6.14 12.58
C ILE A 67 5.37 -7.49 13.30
N TYR A 68 5.47 -8.59 12.54
CA TYR A 68 5.73 -9.95 13.00
C TYR A 68 7.04 -10.50 12.40
N ASP A 69 8.00 -9.64 12.07
CA ASP A 69 9.32 -10.02 11.55
C ASP A 69 9.30 -10.92 10.29
N GLY A 70 8.18 -10.91 9.56
CA GLY A 70 7.97 -11.74 8.37
C GLY A 70 7.56 -13.19 8.65
N ASP A 71 7.38 -13.59 9.91
CA ASP A 71 6.87 -14.91 10.31
C ASP A 71 5.41 -15.08 9.89
N LEU A 72 4.63 -13.99 9.98
CA LEU A 72 3.27 -13.95 9.43
C LEU A 72 3.32 -13.52 7.95
N ARG A 73 2.71 -14.32 7.08
CA ARG A 73 2.51 -14.02 5.66
C ARG A 73 1.04 -14.02 5.31
N LEU A 74 0.62 -13.05 4.51
CA LEU A 74 -0.77 -12.89 4.08
C LEU A 74 -0.89 -13.11 2.57
N LYS A 75 -1.89 -13.90 2.17
CA LYS A 75 -2.42 -13.94 0.80
C LYS A 75 -3.75 -13.23 0.77
N ILE A 76 -3.93 -12.33 -0.21
CA ILE A 76 -5.16 -11.54 -0.32
C ILE A 76 -6.27 -12.32 -1.00
N LYS A 77 -5.92 -13.16 -1.98
CA LYS A 77 -6.83 -14.13 -2.60
C LYS A 77 -6.28 -15.54 -2.41
N THR A 78 -7.17 -16.45 -2.10
CA THR A 78 -6.94 -17.90 -2.21
C THR A 78 -7.68 -18.37 -3.45
N GLU A 79 -7.06 -19.29 -4.21
CA GLU A 79 -7.71 -19.94 -5.36
C GLU A 79 -8.94 -20.76 -4.92
#